data_AF-A0A2S7XMS4-F1
#
_entry.id   AF-A0A2S7XMS4-F1
#
_cell.length_a   1.000
_cell.length_b   1.000
_cell.length_c   1.000
_cell.angle_alpha   90.00
_cell.angle_beta   90.00
_cell.angle_gamma   90.00
#
_symmetry.space_group_name_H-M   'P 1'
#
loop_
_entity.id
_entity.type
_entity.pdbx_description
1 polymer ?
#
loop_
_entity_poly.entity_id
_entity_poly.type
_entity_poly.pdbx_seq_one_letter_code
_entity_poly.pdbx_strand_id
1 'polypeptide(L)'
;MPIPQLSNHLYLKKILFTVLLAVAAIAGNVLHLSLFFGVDLLFGSIAALLALVWLGRASGILVAAAGGAYTLLLWDHPYALLIFVAEAAVVGGQREWARRRGRPLLPLALADALYWLLIGIPLVILCYRVGLEMNWSQTLLVVFKQSLNGIFNAAIVSLFILFVALVRRPQGGMRISELHFSSLLFATLLPGLLISSWNSQRYGVEIESRLGERLQLFAQLTLQELDKYAANAHPELLDAEIKMLIQIYNSSLLKNADLQMYITTAQMPPPYPIDSVMRLHQAVPKDGVDSRNGTLS
;
A
#
# COMPACT_ATOMS: atom_id res chain seq x y z
N MET A 1 37.75 35.62 -5.88
CA MET A 1 36.68 35.41 -6.88
C MET A 1 36.62 33.93 -7.22
N PRO A 2 35.50 33.23 -6.99
CA PRO A 2 35.37 31.85 -7.47
C PRO A 2 35.20 31.86 -8.99
N ILE A 3 35.90 30.95 -9.68
CA ILE A 3 35.86 30.81 -11.14
C ILE A 3 34.47 30.29 -11.56
N PRO A 4 33.70 31.02 -12.37
CA PRO A 4 32.30 30.69 -12.68
C PRO A 4 32.09 29.34 -13.41
N GLN A 5 33.13 28.78 -14.03
CA GLN A 5 33.03 27.50 -14.73
C GLN A 5 32.99 26.27 -13.80
N LEU A 6 33.63 26.35 -12.61
CA LEU A 6 33.70 25.22 -11.68
C LEU A 6 32.36 24.98 -10.97
N SER A 7 31.60 26.05 -10.71
CA SER A 7 30.28 25.96 -10.09
C SER A 7 29.28 25.26 -11.02
N ASN A 8 29.26 25.62 -12.31
CA ASN A 8 28.32 25.07 -13.29
C ASN A 8 28.44 23.54 -13.41
N HIS A 9 29.65 22.99 -13.40
CA HIS A 9 29.83 21.53 -13.47
C HIS A 9 29.33 20.81 -12.20
N LEU A 10 29.49 21.44 -11.03
CA LEU A 10 28.99 20.90 -9.76
C LEU A 10 27.45 20.94 -9.69
N TYR A 11 26.84 22.04 -10.16
CA TYR A 11 25.39 22.18 -10.28
C TYR A 11 24.80 21.18 -11.26
N LEU A 12 25.43 21.00 -12.43
CA LEU A 12 24.98 20.03 -13.44
C LEU A 12 25.02 18.60 -12.89
N LYS A 13 26.11 18.22 -12.19
CA LYS A 13 26.19 16.92 -11.51
C LYS A 13 25.08 16.74 -10.49
N LYS A 14 24.82 17.76 -9.67
CA LYS A 14 23.74 17.71 -8.67
C LYS A 14 22.37 17.51 -9.32
N ILE A 15 22.08 18.20 -10.41
CA ILE A 15 20.84 18.04 -11.17
C ILE A 15 20.75 16.62 -11.73
N LEU A 16 21.80 16.14 -12.39
CA LEU A 16 21.85 14.80 -12.96
C LEU A 16 21.62 13.70 -11.90
N PHE A 17 22.28 13.79 -10.75
CA PHE A 17 22.06 12.85 -9.64
C PHE A 17 20.66 12.96 -9.05
N THR A 18 20.06 14.16 -9.00
CA THR A 18 18.67 14.35 -8.55
C THR A 18 17.71 13.65 -9.51
N VAL A 19 17.89 13.82 -10.83
CA VAL A 19 17.07 13.16 -11.85
C VAL A 19 17.23 11.64 -11.77
N LEU A 20 18.46 11.15 -11.65
CA LEU A 20 18.72 9.72 -11.51
C LEU A 20 18.01 9.12 -10.29
N LEU A 21 18.07 9.81 -9.15
CA LEU A 21 17.38 9.37 -7.93
C LEU A 21 15.86 9.50 -8.06
N ALA A 22 15.33 10.47 -8.80
CA ALA A 22 13.90 10.57 -9.09
C ALA A 22 13.40 9.37 -9.91
N VAL A 23 14.15 8.96 -10.94
CA VAL A 23 13.85 7.74 -11.71
C VAL A 23 13.93 6.51 -10.82
N ALA A 24 14.96 6.42 -9.97
CA ALA A 24 15.10 5.32 -9.01
C ALA A 24 13.94 5.28 -8.00
N ALA A 25 13.41 6.44 -7.58
CA ALA A 25 12.27 6.51 -6.67
C ALA A 25 11.00 5.92 -7.31
N ILE A 26 10.76 6.26 -8.58
CA ILE A 26 9.63 5.71 -9.35
C ILE A 26 9.82 4.20 -9.54
N ALA A 27 11.00 3.77 -9.99
CA ALA A 27 11.30 2.34 -10.16
C ALA A 27 11.16 1.54 -8.86
N GLY A 28 11.61 2.11 -7.74
CA GLY A 28 11.46 1.50 -6.41
C GLY A 28 10.00 1.35 -5.99
N ASN A 29 9.12 2.28 -6.39
CA ASN A 29 7.69 2.15 -6.15
C ASN A 29 7.03 1.13 -7.09
N VAL A 30 7.53 0.95 -8.31
CA VAL A 30 7.05 -0.10 -9.22
C VAL A 30 7.40 -1.50 -8.71
N LEU A 31 8.60 -1.70 -8.16
CA LEU A 31 9.07 -2.99 -7.64
C LEU A 31 8.41 -3.42 -6.31
N HIS A 32 7.50 -2.63 -5.76
CA HIS A 32 6.86 -2.80 -4.45
C HIS A 32 6.74 -4.25 -3.95
N LEU A 33 6.96 -4.44 -2.65
CA LEU A 33 6.83 -5.75 -2.02
C LEU A 33 5.47 -5.88 -1.34
N SER A 34 4.60 -6.75 -1.84
CA SER A 34 3.33 -7.08 -1.19
C SER A 34 3.56 -7.92 0.06
N LEU A 35 3.23 -7.37 1.23
CA LEU A 35 3.40 -8.02 2.52
C LEU A 35 2.18 -8.87 2.87
N PHE A 36 1.03 -8.22 3.10
CA PHE A 36 -0.20 -8.86 3.58
C PHE A 36 -1.44 -8.01 3.28
N PHE A 37 -2.58 -8.62 2.94
CA PHE A 37 -3.88 -7.92 2.79
C PHE A 37 -3.82 -6.60 1.98
N GLY A 38 -3.13 -6.57 0.82
CA GLY A 38 -2.98 -5.35 -0.01
C GLY A 38 -2.06 -4.26 0.59
N VAL A 39 -1.27 -4.61 1.61
CA VAL A 39 -0.22 -3.76 2.17
C VAL A 39 1.07 -3.98 1.41
N ASP A 40 1.40 -3.04 0.52
CA ASP A 40 2.68 -3.01 -0.19
C ASP A 40 3.70 -2.08 0.48
N LEU A 41 4.95 -2.53 0.50
CA LEU A 41 6.11 -1.75 0.92
C LEU A 41 6.72 -1.07 -0.31
N LEU A 42 6.71 0.26 -0.32
CA LEU A 42 7.16 1.08 -1.44
C LEU A 42 8.57 1.60 -1.19
N PHE A 43 9.51 1.37 -2.12
CA PHE A 43 10.92 1.69 -1.92
C PHE A 43 11.34 3.09 -2.37
N GLY A 44 10.42 3.90 -2.91
CA GLY A 44 10.75 5.22 -3.46
C GLY A 44 11.29 6.22 -2.45
N SER A 45 10.87 6.11 -1.17
CA SER A 45 11.39 6.99 -0.10
C SER A 45 12.89 6.74 0.17
N ILE A 46 13.43 5.55 -0.13
CA ILE A 46 14.88 5.27 -0.04
C ILE A 46 15.67 6.24 -0.92
N ALA A 47 15.26 6.40 -2.18
CA ALA A 47 15.92 7.29 -3.12
C ALA A 47 15.75 8.77 -2.70
N ALA A 48 14.59 9.14 -2.15
CA ALA A 48 14.34 10.50 -1.66
C ALA A 48 15.22 10.86 -0.45
N LEU A 49 15.34 9.95 0.51
CA LEU A 49 16.20 10.13 1.69
C LEU A 49 17.69 10.12 1.31
N LEU A 50 18.11 9.31 0.33
CA LEU A 50 19.47 9.38 -0.21
C LEU A 50 19.75 10.74 -0.88
N ALA A 51 18.82 11.23 -1.71
CA ALA A 51 18.94 12.55 -2.32
C ALA A 51 19.02 13.66 -1.25
N LEU A 52 18.23 13.54 -0.19
CA LEU A 52 18.25 14.46 0.95
C LEU A 52 19.61 14.48 1.66
N VAL A 53 20.22 13.31 1.87
CA VAL A 53 21.51 13.20 2.55
C VAL A 53 22.66 13.69 1.68
N TRP A 54 22.71 13.30 0.40
CA TRP A 54 23.85 13.59 -0.47
C TRP A 54 23.75 14.94 -1.20
N LEU A 55 22.55 15.35 -1.60
CA LEU A 55 22.32 16.52 -2.45
C LEU A 55 21.61 17.65 -1.69
N GLY A 56 21.00 17.34 -0.55
CA GLY A 56 20.35 18.28 0.36
C GLY A 56 18.83 18.31 0.22
N ARG A 57 18.20 19.15 1.06
CA ARG A 57 16.74 19.20 1.27
C ARG A 57 15.94 19.36 -0.02
N ALA A 58 16.32 20.30 -0.89
CA ALA A 58 15.57 20.57 -2.12
C ALA A 58 15.54 19.35 -3.07
N SER A 59 16.69 18.70 -3.27
CA SER A 59 16.75 17.48 -4.09
C SER A 59 15.94 16.34 -3.46
N GLY A 60 15.99 16.18 -2.13
CA GLY A 60 15.16 15.20 -1.42
C GLY A 60 13.67 15.41 -1.63
N ILE A 61 13.19 16.66 -1.53
CA ILE A 61 11.78 17.01 -1.77
C ILE A 61 11.37 16.71 -3.21
N LEU A 62 12.20 17.08 -4.19
CA LEU A 62 11.91 16.83 -5.60
C LEU A 62 11.83 15.34 -5.91
N VAL A 63 12.74 14.53 -5.36
CA VAL A 63 12.74 13.08 -5.54
C VAL A 63 11.54 12.44 -4.82
N ALA A 64 11.19 12.92 -3.62
CA ALA A 64 9.98 12.49 -2.91
C ALA A 64 8.71 12.81 -3.70
N ALA A 65 8.63 14.00 -4.30
CA ALA A 65 7.50 14.39 -5.14
C ALA A 65 7.41 13.53 -6.41
N ALA A 66 8.54 13.22 -7.06
CA ALA A 66 8.57 12.35 -8.22
C ALA A 66 8.14 10.91 -7.90
N GLY A 67 8.67 10.33 -6.81
CA GLY A 67 8.22 9.02 -6.33
C GLY A 67 6.76 9.02 -5.89
N GLY A 68 6.32 10.07 -5.20
CA GLY A 68 4.94 10.26 -4.78
C GLY A 68 3.98 10.46 -5.94
N ALA A 69 4.40 11.03 -7.06
CA ALA A 69 3.55 11.17 -8.25
C ALA A 69 3.11 9.79 -8.79
N TYR A 70 3.94 8.76 -8.63
CA TYR A 70 3.54 7.38 -8.98
C TYR A 70 2.41 6.86 -8.07
N THR A 71 2.33 7.28 -6.81
CA THR A 71 1.27 6.83 -5.91
C THR A 71 -0.09 7.44 -6.24
N LEU A 72 -0.13 8.58 -6.95
CA LEU A 72 -1.36 9.12 -7.54
C LEU A 72 -1.97 8.13 -8.54
N LEU A 73 -1.14 7.52 -9.38
CA LEU A 73 -1.60 6.54 -10.36
C LEU A 73 -2.09 5.25 -9.70
N LEU A 74 -1.49 4.89 -8.56
CA LEU A 74 -1.81 3.64 -7.87
C LEU A 74 -3.06 3.76 -6.98
N TRP A 75 -3.25 4.90 -6.31
CA TRP A 75 -4.26 5.05 -5.26
C TRP A 75 -5.32 6.11 -5.58
N ASP A 76 -5.24 6.76 -6.74
CA ASP A 76 -6.20 7.77 -7.22
C ASP A 76 -6.42 8.97 -6.28
N HIS A 77 -5.49 9.18 -5.32
CA HIS A 77 -5.57 10.27 -4.35
C HIS A 77 -4.18 10.81 -3.94
N PRO A 78 -4.05 12.12 -3.62
CA PRO A 78 -2.74 12.76 -3.41
C PRO A 78 -2.13 12.61 -2.02
N TYR A 79 -2.84 11.98 -1.08
CA TYR A 79 -2.43 12.01 0.32
C TYR A 79 -1.06 11.39 0.60
N ALA A 80 -0.76 10.27 -0.05
CA ALA A 80 0.55 9.63 0.09
C ALA A 80 1.69 10.51 -0.43
N LEU A 81 1.49 11.19 -1.56
CA LEU A 81 2.45 12.16 -2.08
C LEU A 81 2.69 13.28 -1.07
N LEU A 82 1.63 13.86 -0.51
CA LEU A 82 1.74 14.93 0.48
C LEU A 82 2.53 14.48 1.72
N ILE A 83 2.27 13.28 2.20
CA ILE A 83 2.97 12.71 3.36
C ILE A 83 4.45 12.49 3.05
N PHE A 84 4.81 11.84 1.94
CA PHE A 84 6.22 11.61 1.61
C PHE A 84 7.00 12.90 1.29
N VAL A 85 6.34 13.90 0.69
CA VAL A 85 6.94 15.22 0.49
C VAL A 85 7.16 15.91 1.85
N ALA A 86 6.20 15.81 2.76
CA ALA A 86 6.33 16.35 4.11
C ALA A 86 7.46 15.66 4.91
N GLU A 87 7.62 14.33 4.77
CA GLU A 87 8.72 13.55 5.34
C GLU A 87 10.07 14.15 4.93
N ALA A 88 10.33 14.23 3.62
CA ALA A 88 11.55 14.80 3.08
C ALA A 88 11.77 16.26 3.50
N ALA A 89 10.69 17.06 3.54
CA ALA A 89 10.76 18.46 3.92
C ALA A 89 11.11 18.66 5.40
N VAL A 90 10.51 17.89 6.31
CA VAL A 90 10.71 17.98 7.75
C VAL A 90 12.08 17.41 8.13
N VAL A 91 12.38 16.18 7.72
CA VAL A 91 13.67 15.52 8.03
C VAL A 91 14.83 16.33 7.44
N GLY A 92 14.66 16.84 6.22
CA GLY A 92 15.65 17.68 5.56
C GLY A 92 15.84 19.02 6.26
N GLY A 93 14.74 19.65 6.68
CA GLY A 93 14.74 20.90 7.44
C GLY A 93 15.42 20.75 8.80
N GLN A 94 15.12 19.67 9.54
CA GLN A 94 15.75 19.37 10.82
C GLN A 94 17.26 19.23 10.68
N ARG A 95 17.73 18.47 9.68
CA ARG A 95 19.18 18.28 9.42
C ARG A 95 19.85 19.58 9.02
N GLU A 96 19.20 20.37 8.16
CA GLU A 96 19.72 21.67 7.73
C GLU A 96 19.81 22.65 8.90
N TRP A 97 18.78 22.73 9.75
CA TRP A 97 18.78 23.54 10.95
C TRP A 97 19.90 23.13 11.92
N ALA A 98 20.09 21.83 12.15
CA ALA A 98 21.17 21.31 13.00
C ALA A 98 22.55 21.72 12.46
N ARG A 99 22.77 21.59 11.14
CA ARG A 99 24.03 22.03 10.49
C ARG A 99 24.28 23.52 10.65
N ARG A 100 23.28 24.37 10.40
CA ARG A 100 23.41 25.83 10.52
C ARG A 100 23.72 26.28 11.95
N ARG A 101 23.29 25.53 12.96
CA ARG A 101 23.57 25.81 14.39
C ARG A 101 24.75 25.03 14.96
N GLY A 102 25.52 24.32 14.14
CA GLY A 102 26.65 23.50 14.61
C GLY A 102 26.24 22.38 15.58
N ARG A 103 24.96 21.97 15.58
CA ARG A 103 24.46 20.92 16.47
C ARG A 103 24.73 19.53 15.90
N PRO A 104 24.87 18.51 16.77
CA PRO A 104 24.98 17.14 16.32
C PRO A 104 23.74 16.73 15.52
N LEU A 105 23.96 16.12 14.35
CA LEU A 105 22.89 15.52 13.54
C LEU A 105 22.25 14.33 14.28
N LEU A 106 20.93 14.26 14.32
CA LEU A 106 20.27 13.03 14.77
C LEU A 106 20.53 11.90 13.75
N PRO A 107 20.55 10.64 14.22
CA PRO A 107 20.51 9.50 13.32
C PRO A 107 19.37 9.65 12.30
N LEU A 108 19.61 9.30 11.04
CA LEU A 108 18.60 9.53 10.00
C LEU A 108 17.31 8.75 10.29
N ALA A 109 17.44 7.46 10.61
CA ALA A 109 16.29 6.64 11.00
C ALA A 109 15.57 7.16 12.24
N LEU A 110 16.26 7.81 13.19
CA LEU A 110 15.63 8.39 14.37
C LEU A 110 14.86 9.68 14.02
N ALA A 111 15.45 10.52 13.18
CA ALA A 111 14.77 11.73 12.68
C ALA A 111 13.49 11.36 11.92
N ASP A 112 13.56 10.30 11.12
CA ASP A 112 12.43 9.77 10.36
C ASP A 112 11.34 9.17 11.28
N ALA A 113 11.73 8.34 12.25
CA ALA A 113 10.80 7.80 13.23
C ALA A 113 10.08 8.90 14.05
N LEU A 114 10.79 9.98 14.41
CA LEU A 114 10.18 11.14 15.06
C LEU A 114 9.21 11.88 14.12
N TYR A 115 9.54 12.00 12.83
CA TYR A 115 8.61 12.55 11.85
C TYR A 115 7.32 11.70 11.80
N TRP A 116 7.43 10.38 11.67
CA TRP A 116 6.25 9.51 11.63
C TRP A 116 5.43 9.59 12.92
N LEU A 117 6.07 9.57 14.08
CA LEU A 117 5.38 9.64 15.36
C LEU A 117 4.62 10.97 15.55
N LEU A 118 5.24 12.10 15.20
CA LEU A 118 4.74 13.42 15.57
C LEU A 118 3.96 14.12 14.45
N ILE A 119 4.20 13.76 13.19
CA ILE A 119 3.65 14.46 12.02
C ILE A 119 3.03 13.48 11.03
N GLY A 120 3.75 12.43 10.65
CA GLY A 120 3.30 11.45 9.65
C GLY A 120 2.00 10.76 10.07
N ILE A 121 1.92 10.17 11.26
CA ILE A 121 0.73 9.50 11.77
C ILE A 121 -0.46 10.47 11.88
N PRO A 122 -0.34 11.65 12.53
CA PRO A 122 -1.42 12.64 12.54
C PRO A 122 -1.88 13.05 11.14
N LEU A 123 -0.95 13.23 10.19
CA LEU A 123 -1.26 13.61 8.82
C LEU A 123 -1.99 12.48 8.08
N VAL A 124 -1.58 11.22 8.27
CA VAL A 124 -2.29 10.06 7.73
C VAL A 124 -3.72 10.01 8.28
N ILE A 125 -3.89 10.16 9.59
CA ILE A 125 -5.23 10.15 10.19
C ILE A 125 -6.07 11.28 9.59
N LEU A 126 -5.54 12.51 9.52
CA LEU A 126 -6.26 13.64 8.92
C LEU A 126 -6.66 13.35 7.47
N CYS A 127 -5.73 12.91 6.64
CA CYS A 127 -5.97 12.67 5.22
C CYS A 127 -6.94 11.51 4.96
N TYR A 128 -6.80 10.38 5.66
CA TYR A 128 -7.54 9.16 5.35
C TYR A 128 -8.82 9.01 6.18
N ARG A 129 -8.85 9.44 7.46
CA ARG A 129 -10.06 9.41 8.28
C ARG A 129 -10.99 10.58 7.99
N VAL A 130 -10.44 11.78 7.87
CA VAL A 130 -11.25 12.99 7.64
C VAL A 130 -11.42 13.26 6.15
N GLY A 131 -10.36 13.11 5.35
CA GLY A 131 -10.42 13.37 3.91
C GLY A 131 -11.13 12.29 3.08
N LEU A 132 -10.93 11.00 3.42
CA LEU A 132 -11.55 9.86 2.71
C LEU A 132 -12.66 9.17 3.50
N GLU A 133 -13.00 9.68 4.68
CA GLU A 133 -14.04 9.12 5.57
C GLU A 133 -13.88 7.62 5.88
N MET A 134 -12.64 7.10 5.79
CA MET A 134 -12.37 5.69 6.00
C MET A 134 -12.72 5.27 7.43
N ASN A 135 -13.14 4.01 7.61
CA ASN A 135 -13.38 3.50 8.96
C ASN A 135 -12.07 3.39 9.76
N TRP A 136 -12.17 3.23 11.08
CA TRP A 136 -11.00 3.23 11.96
C TRP A 136 -10.09 2.01 11.67
N SER A 137 -10.66 0.85 11.38
CA SER A 137 -9.87 -0.34 11.04
C SER A 137 -9.01 -0.13 9.79
N GLN A 138 -9.57 0.45 8.74
CA GLN A 138 -8.87 0.80 7.49
C GLN A 138 -7.83 1.90 7.73
N THR A 139 -8.19 2.95 8.46
CA THR A 139 -7.25 4.05 8.76
C THR A 139 -6.05 3.55 9.55
N LEU A 140 -6.26 2.71 10.58
CA LEU A 140 -5.15 2.13 11.36
C LEU A 140 -4.24 1.26 10.50
N LEU A 141 -4.80 0.50 9.56
CA LEU A 141 -4.02 -0.28 8.61
C LEU A 141 -3.16 0.62 7.71
N VAL A 142 -3.71 1.74 7.22
CA VAL A 142 -2.94 2.72 6.44
C VAL A 142 -1.86 3.39 7.29
N VAL A 143 -2.18 3.80 8.52
CA VAL A 143 -1.22 4.37 9.48
C VAL A 143 -0.06 3.43 9.72
N PHE A 144 -0.36 2.15 9.99
CA PHE A 144 0.63 1.12 10.18
C PHE A 144 1.48 0.92 8.91
N LYS A 145 0.84 0.72 7.75
CA LYS A 145 1.51 0.55 6.45
C LYS A 145 2.48 1.69 6.15
N GLN A 146 1.99 2.93 6.21
CA GLN A 146 2.74 4.12 5.83
C GLN A 146 3.91 4.36 6.78
N SER A 147 3.68 4.31 8.10
CA SER A 147 4.73 4.55 9.09
C SER A 147 5.81 3.47 9.08
N LEU A 148 5.41 2.21 8.95
CA LEU A 148 6.34 1.10 8.83
C LEU A 148 7.21 1.23 7.59
N ASN A 149 6.61 1.62 6.46
CA ASN A 149 7.32 1.80 5.20
C ASN A 149 8.38 2.91 5.29
N GLY A 150 8.02 4.09 5.81
CA GLY A 150 8.98 5.20 5.95
C GLY A 150 10.14 4.87 6.91
N ILE A 151 9.82 4.36 8.11
CA ILE A 151 10.84 4.01 9.11
C ILE A 151 11.79 2.91 8.59
N PHE A 152 11.24 1.89 7.92
CA PHE A 152 12.03 0.81 7.35
C PHE A 152 12.95 1.32 6.23
N ASN A 153 12.44 2.17 5.33
CA ASN A 153 13.23 2.79 4.28
C ASN A 153 14.36 3.66 4.86
N ALA A 154 14.09 4.44 5.91
CA ALA A 154 15.10 5.23 6.59
C ALA A 154 16.19 4.36 7.23
N ALA A 155 15.82 3.23 7.84
CA ALA A 155 16.79 2.27 8.38
C ALA A 155 17.68 1.68 7.27
N ILE A 156 17.11 1.31 6.12
CA ILE A 156 17.88 0.85 4.95
C ILE A 156 18.87 1.92 4.50
N VAL A 157 18.42 3.17 4.38
CA VAL A 157 19.28 4.29 3.94
C VAL A 157 20.43 4.52 4.93
N SER A 158 20.16 4.48 6.23
CA SER A 158 21.20 4.60 7.26
C SER A 158 22.24 3.48 7.15
N LEU A 159 21.83 2.22 6.98
CA LEU A 159 22.73 1.09 6.78
C LEU A 159 23.52 1.19 5.47
N PHE A 160 22.88 1.69 4.41
CA PHE A 160 23.54 1.90 3.12
C PHE A 160 24.63 2.98 3.21
N ILE A 161 24.34 4.11 3.85
CA ILE A 161 25.32 5.19 4.07
C ILE A 161 26.49 4.68 4.91
N LEU A 162 26.20 3.90 5.95
CA LEU A 162 27.21 3.26 6.80
C LEU A 162 28.12 2.33 5.99
N PHE A 163 27.54 1.46 5.15
CA PHE A 163 28.29 0.55 4.28
C PHE A 163 29.21 1.31 3.33
N VAL A 164 28.69 2.34 2.64
CA VAL A 164 29.49 3.18 1.74
C VAL A 164 30.64 3.86 2.48
N ALA A 165 30.39 4.37 3.70
CA ALA A 165 31.42 4.99 4.52
C ALA A 165 32.51 3.98 4.94
N LEU A 166 32.15 2.75 5.30
CA LEU A 166 33.09 1.69 5.67
C LEU A 166 33.99 1.31 4.48
N VAL A 167 33.40 1.13 3.30
CA VAL A 167 34.14 0.79 2.06
C VAL A 167 35.09 1.91 1.65
N ARG A 168 34.69 3.18 1.83
CA ARG A 168 35.51 4.35 1.44
C ARG A 168 36.55 4.77 2.47
N ARG A 169 36.68 4.06 3.62
CA ARG A 169 37.62 4.34 4.74
C ARG A 169 37.66 5.83 5.15
N PRO A 170 36.78 6.27 6.06
CA PRO A 170 36.58 7.69 6.30
C PRO A 170 37.72 8.30 7.14
N GLN A 171 38.12 9.53 6.81
CA GLN A 171 38.99 10.37 7.66
C GLN A 171 38.24 11.05 8.83
N GLY A 172 36.94 10.77 9.01
CA GLY A 172 36.12 11.31 10.08
C GLY A 172 35.35 10.18 10.76
N GLY A 173 35.52 10.04 12.07
CA GLY A 173 34.92 8.98 12.88
C GLY A 173 33.41 8.83 12.66
N MET A 174 32.97 7.58 12.60
CA MET A 174 31.58 7.20 12.37
C MET A 174 30.78 7.30 13.68
N ARG A 175 29.54 7.78 13.63
CA ARG A 175 28.68 7.83 14.82
C ARG A 175 28.13 6.45 15.14
N ILE A 176 28.63 5.86 16.22
CA ILE A 176 28.16 4.58 16.79
C ILE A 176 26.64 4.59 17.01
N SER A 177 26.05 5.75 17.37
CA SER A 177 24.61 5.88 17.55
C SER A 177 23.77 5.64 16.28
N GLU A 178 24.27 5.97 15.10
CA GLU A 178 23.61 5.69 13.82
C GLU A 178 23.60 4.18 13.55
N LEU A 179 24.74 3.53 13.78
CA LEU A 179 24.91 2.09 13.60
C LEU A 179 23.96 1.32 14.51
N HIS A 180 23.98 1.62 15.82
CA HIS A 180 23.19 0.89 16.82
C HIS A 180 21.69 1.06 16.59
N PHE A 181 21.23 2.28 16.34
CA PHE A 181 19.80 2.52 16.17
C PHE A 181 19.26 1.88 14.89
N SER A 182 19.99 2.05 13.77
CA SER A 182 19.54 1.52 12.47
C SER A 182 19.62 0.00 12.43
N SER A 183 20.65 -0.60 13.04
CA SER A 183 20.77 -2.06 13.12
C SER A 183 19.68 -2.66 14.01
N LEU A 184 19.39 -2.08 15.18
CA LEU A 184 18.30 -2.53 16.06
C LEU A 184 16.94 -2.38 15.39
N LEU A 185 16.67 -1.25 14.74
CA LEU A 185 15.43 -1.06 13.99
C LEU A 185 15.29 -2.09 12.88
N PHE A 186 16.31 -2.25 12.04
CA PHE A 186 16.25 -3.19 10.94
C PHE A 186 16.12 -4.64 11.42
N ALA A 187 16.88 -5.03 12.46
CA ALA A 187 16.80 -6.35 13.08
C ALA A 187 15.45 -6.63 13.77
N THR A 188 14.73 -5.58 14.18
CA THR A 188 13.40 -5.72 14.79
C THR A 188 12.30 -5.76 13.74
N LEU A 189 12.36 -4.85 12.75
CA LEU A 189 11.33 -4.69 11.73
C LEU A 189 11.38 -5.81 10.69
N LEU A 190 12.57 -6.21 10.21
CA LEU A 190 12.69 -7.18 9.12
C LEU A 190 12.08 -8.54 9.48
N PRO A 191 12.39 -9.17 10.64
CA PRO A 191 11.78 -10.46 10.98
C PRO A 191 10.27 -10.34 11.19
N GLY A 192 9.81 -9.25 11.81
CA GLY A 192 8.38 -8.99 12.00
C GLY A 192 7.63 -8.89 10.67
N LEU A 193 8.21 -8.18 9.70
CA LEU A 193 7.68 -8.06 8.34
C LEU A 193 7.64 -9.42 7.62
N LEU A 194 8.72 -10.20 7.71
CA LEU A 194 8.78 -11.53 7.08
C LEU A 194 7.79 -12.51 7.69
N ILE A 195 7.70 -12.58 9.01
CA ILE A 195 6.75 -13.45 9.72
C ILE A 195 5.31 -13.01 9.41
N SER A 196 5.03 -11.72 9.43
CA SER A 196 3.71 -11.19 9.13
C SER A 196 3.30 -11.47 7.69
N SER A 197 4.22 -11.30 6.74
CA SER A 197 3.96 -11.62 5.33
C SER A 197 3.70 -13.11 5.13
N TRP A 198 4.54 -13.97 5.73
CA TRP A 198 4.37 -15.42 5.69
C TRP A 198 3.03 -15.86 6.27
N ASN A 199 2.68 -15.34 7.45
CA ASN A 199 1.41 -15.64 8.11
C ASN A 199 0.22 -15.18 7.26
N SER A 200 0.28 -13.99 6.66
CA SER A 200 -0.84 -13.51 5.84
C SER A 200 -1.09 -14.35 4.61
N GLN A 201 -0.06 -14.87 3.95
CA GLN A 201 -0.27 -15.75 2.80
C GLN A 201 -1.02 -17.02 3.22
N ARG A 202 -0.72 -17.55 4.41
CA ARG A 202 -1.45 -18.70 4.98
C ARG A 202 -2.90 -18.36 5.33
N TYR A 203 -3.14 -17.23 5.99
CA TYR A 203 -4.50 -16.82 6.36
C TYR A 203 -5.37 -16.47 5.16
N GLY A 204 -4.80 -15.89 4.08
CA GLY A 204 -5.54 -15.56 2.87
C GLY A 204 -6.15 -16.80 2.22
N VAL A 205 -5.33 -17.82 1.97
CA VAL A 205 -5.76 -19.09 1.36
C VAL A 205 -6.81 -19.80 2.23
N GLU A 206 -6.64 -19.76 3.55
CA GLU A 206 -7.58 -20.41 4.46
C GLU A 206 -8.93 -19.68 4.54
N ILE A 207 -8.93 -18.34 4.53
CA ILE A 207 -10.15 -17.53 4.48
C ILE A 207 -10.89 -17.76 3.16
N GLU A 208 -10.18 -17.79 2.03
CA GLU A 208 -10.74 -18.08 0.71
C GLU A 208 -11.35 -19.48 0.65
N SER A 209 -10.66 -20.50 1.17
CA SER A 209 -11.17 -21.87 1.23
C SER A 209 -12.45 -21.96 2.06
N ARG A 210 -12.48 -21.33 3.25
CA ARG A 210 -13.68 -21.34 4.11
C ARG A 210 -14.84 -20.56 3.51
N LEU A 211 -14.57 -19.47 2.78
CA LEU A 211 -15.59 -18.72 2.04
C LEU A 211 -16.15 -19.57 0.90
N GLY A 212 -15.29 -20.25 0.14
CA GLY A 212 -15.67 -21.17 -0.92
C GLY A 212 -16.55 -22.31 -0.41
N GLU A 213 -16.16 -22.97 0.67
CA GLU A 213 -16.94 -24.04 1.31
C GLU A 213 -18.30 -23.54 1.80
N ARG A 214 -18.36 -22.37 2.44
CA ARG A 214 -19.63 -21.78 2.91
C ARG A 214 -20.56 -21.44 1.76
N LEU A 215 -20.03 -20.88 0.67
CA LEU A 215 -20.80 -20.56 -0.53
C LEU A 215 -21.30 -21.83 -1.22
N GLN A 216 -20.49 -22.88 -1.29
CA GLN A 216 -20.91 -24.18 -1.83
C GLN A 216 -22.00 -24.84 -0.98
N LEU A 217 -21.84 -24.84 0.34
CA LEU A 217 -22.85 -25.38 1.26
C LEU A 217 -24.18 -24.62 1.11
N PHE A 218 -24.13 -23.29 1.06
CA PHE A 218 -25.32 -22.48 0.83
C PHE A 218 -25.96 -22.78 -0.52
N ALA A 219 -25.17 -22.85 -1.61
CA ALA A 219 -25.67 -23.17 -2.94
C ALA A 219 -26.35 -24.54 -2.97
N GLN A 220 -25.78 -25.55 -2.30
CA GLN A 220 -26.38 -26.89 -2.20
C GLN A 220 -27.69 -26.87 -1.40
N LEU A 221 -27.73 -26.17 -0.27
CA LEU A 221 -28.94 -26.02 0.53
C LEU A 221 -30.05 -25.31 -0.25
N THR A 222 -29.69 -24.25 -0.97
CA THR A 222 -30.62 -23.51 -1.84
C THR A 222 -31.16 -24.38 -2.97
N LEU A 223 -30.28 -25.13 -3.66
CA LEU A 223 -30.71 -26.05 -4.73
C LEU A 223 -31.60 -27.17 -4.21
N GLN A 224 -31.31 -27.72 -3.03
CA GLN A 224 -32.10 -28.79 -2.43
C GLN A 224 -33.51 -28.31 -2.04
N GLU A 225 -33.64 -27.10 -1.48
CA GLU A 225 -34.95 -26.54 -1.16
C GLU A 225 -35.74 -26.22 -2.45
N LEU A 226 -35.07 -25.67 -3.47
CA LEU A 226 -35.67 -25.42 -4.78
C LEU A 226 -36.17 -26.71 -5.47
N ASP A 227 -35.40 -27.79 -5.43
CA ASP A 227 -35.77 -29.07 -6.04
C ASP A 227 -37.00 -29.69 -5.35
N LYS A 228 -37.09 -29.54 -4.03
CA LYS A 228 -38.25 -29.95 -3.23
C LYS A 228 -39.53 -29.18 -3.59
N TYR A 229 -39.42 -27.88 -3.91
CA TYR A 229 -40.57 -27.09 -4.37
C TYR A 229 -40.91 -27.33 -5.84
N ALA A 230 -39.91 -27.53 -6.71
CA ALA A 230 -40.09 -27.86 -8.11
C ALA A 230 -40.79 -29.23 -8.30
N ALA A 231 -40.43 -30.23 -7.48
CA ALA A 231 -41.05 -31.55 -7.48
C ALA A 231 -42.54 -31.53 -7.08
N ASN A 232 -42.99 -30.51 -6.35
CA ASN A 232 -44.35 -30.38 -5.84
C ASN A 232 -45.26 -29.47 -6.69
N ALA A 233 -44.80 -29.02 -7.87
CA ALA A 233 -45.60 -28.28 -8.86
C ALA A 233 -46.38 -27.06 -8.30
N HIS A 234 -45.75 -26.26 -7.44
CA HIS A 234 -46.28 -24.97 -6.99
C HIS A 234 -45.44 -23.79 -7.53
N PRO A 235 -45.61 -23.43 -8.82
CA PRO A 235 -44.79 -22.39 -9.47
C PRO A 235 -44.91 -21.00 -8.82
N GLU A 236 -46.02 -20.69 -8.15
CA GLU A 236 -46.21 -19.42 -7.44
C GLU A 236 -45.42 -19.31 -6.12
N LEU A 237 -45.09 -20.45 -5.47
CA LEU A 237 -44.30 -20.48 -4.25
C LEU A 237 -42.79 -20.39 -4.53
N LEU A 238 -42.35 -20.83 -5.71
CA LEU A 238 -40.94 -20.80 -6.12
C LEU A 238 -40.41 -19.37 -6.19
N ASP A 239 -41.20 -18.44 -6.74
CA ASP A 239 -40.78 -17.03 -6.92
C ASP A 239 -40.71 -16.28 -5.57
N ALA A 240 -41.59 -16.62 -4.62
CA ALA A 240 -41.58 -16.08 -3.27
C ALA A 240 -40.38 -16.61 -2.45
N GLU A 241 -40.06 -17.90 -2.57
CA GLU A 241 -38.92 -18.52 -1.88
C GLU A 241 -37.58 -18.00 -2.45
N ILE A 242 -37.48 -17.82 -3.77
CA ILE A 242 -36.31 -17.20 -4.42
C ILE A 242 -36.09 -15.78 -3.90
N LYS A 243 -37.17 -14.98 -3.78
CA LYS A 243 -37.10 -13.63 -3.20
C LYS A 243 -36.67 -13.66 -1.73
N MET A 244 -37.19 -14.60 -0.94
CA MET A 244 -36.81 -14.77 0.47
C MET A 244 -35.35 -15.18 0.63
N LEU A 245 -34.86 -16.09 -0.22
CA LEU A 245 -33.46 -16.52 -0.26
C LEU A 245 -32.53 -15.37 -0.64
N ILE A 246 -32.89 -14.58 -1.66
CA ILE A 246 -32.16 -13.36 -2.04
C ILE A 246 -32.15 -12.35 -0.88
N GLN A 247 -33.24 -12.24 -0.12
CA GLN A 247 -33.34 -11.32 1.01
C GLN A 247 -32.50 -11.77 2.22
N ILE A 248 -32.54 -13.06 2.58
CA ILE A 248 -31.67 -13.65 3.62
C ILE A 248 -30.20 -13.51 3.20
N TYR A 249 -29.90 -13.75 1.93
CA TYR A 249 -28.59 -13.59 1.33
C TYR A 249 -28.05 -12.16 1.44
N ASN A 250 -28.84 -11.16 1.03
CA ASN A 250 -28.49 -9.75 1.14
C ASN A 250 -28.31 -9.29 2.60
N SER A 251 -29.04 -9.90 3.54
CA SER A 251 -28.91 -9.58 4.97
C SER A 251 -27.70 -10.24 5.66
N SER A 252 -27.16 -11.31 5.07
CA SER A 252 -26.08 -12.14 5.64
C SER A 252 -24.70 -11.87 5.04
N LEU A 253 -24.62 -11.18 3.90
CA LEU A 253 -23.36 -10.76 3.29
C LEU A 253 -22.62 -9.75 4.18
N LEU A 254 -21.29 -9.88 4.23
CA LEU A 254 -20.41 -8.83 4.76
C LEU A 254 -20.79 -7.51 4.06
N LYS A 255 -21.06 -6.46 4.84
CA LYS A 255 -21.55 -5.13 4.40
C LYS A 255 -20.88 -4.49 3.16
N ASN A 256 -19.78 -5.05 2.66
CA ASN A 256 -18.94 -4.53 1.59
C ASN A 256 -18.70 -5.52 0.42
N ALA A 257 -19.37 -6.68 0.38
CA ALA A 257 -19.21 -7.64 -0.70
C ALA A 257 -20.28 -7.41 -1.78
N ASP A 258 -19.84 -7.02 -2.99
CA ASP A 258 -20.70 -6.87 -4.17
C ASP A 258 -20.67 -8.17 -4.96
N LEU A 259 -21.72 -9.01 -4.80
CA LEU A 259 -21.80 -10.32 -5.42
C LEU A 259 -23.00 -10.36 -6.36
N GLN A 260 -22.73 -10.52 -7.66
CA GLN A 260 -23.77 -10.60 -8.69
C GLN A 260 -24.11 -12.06 -8.96
N MET A 261 -25.34 -12.46 -8.63
CA MET A 261 -25.89 -13.77 -8.98
C MET A 261 -26.48 -13.74 -10.37
N TYR A 262 -26.06 -14.69 -11.21
CA TYR A 262 -26.62 -14.90 -12.55
C TYR A 262 -27.39 -16.21 -12.55
N ILE A 263 -28.67 -16.17 -12.87
CA ILE A 263 -29.46 -17.36 -13.18
C ILE A 263 -29.29 -17.61 -14.67
N THR A 264 -28.49 -18.61 -15.05
CA THR A 264 -28.30 -18.97 -16.46
C THR A 264 -28.77 -20.40 -16.72
N THR A 265 -29.48 -20.58 -17.83
CA THR A 265 -29.87 -21.90 -18.36
C THR A 265 -28.74 -22.58 -19.15
N ALA A 266 -27.62 -21.88 -19.35
CA ALA A 266 -26.46 -22.41 -20.06
C ALA A 266 -25.53 -23.21 -19.12
N GLN A 267 -25.06 -24.37 -19.57
CA GLN A 267 -24.02 -25.16 -18.90
C GLN A 267 -22.81 -24.25 -18.59
N MET A 268 -22.43 -24.14 -17.30
CA MET A 268 -21.24 -23.38 -16.92
C MET A 268 -20.02 -23.95 -17.65
N PRO A 269 -19.23 -23.11 -18.35
CA PRO A 269 -18.01 -23.59 -18.98
C PRO A 269 -16.98 -23.97 -17.88
N PRO A 270 -16.02 -24.86 -18.18
CA PRO A 270 -15.10 -25.45 -17.19
C PRO A 270 -14.33 -24.38 -16.39
N PRO A 271 -13.81 -24.72 -15.19
CA PRO A 271 -13.20 -23.74 -14.29
C PRO A 271 -12.02 -23.04 -14.97
N TYR A 272 -12.17 -21.75 -15.26
CA TYR A 272 -11.13 -20.95 -15.89
C TYR A 272 -10.17 -20.37 -14.85
N PRO A 273 -8.89 -20.17 -15.22
CA PRO A 273 -7.95 -19.38 -14.42
C PRO A 273 -8.45 -17.94 -14.22
N ILE A 274 -8.18 -17.39 -13.03
CA ILE A 274 -8.69 -16.11 -12.49
C ILE A 274 -8.54 -14.92 -13.46
N ASP A 275 -7.45 -14.86 -14.23
CA ASP A 275 -7.16 -13.76 -15.17
C ASP A 275 -8.22 -13.61 -16.28
N SER A 276 -8.98 -14.67 -16.53
CA SER A 276 -10.02 -14.73 -17.56
C SER A 276 -11.34 -14.10 -17.10
N VAL A 277 -11.60 -14.09 -15.78
CA VAL A 277 -12.88 -13.66 -15.19
C VAL A 277 -13.06 -12.14 -15.30
N MET A 278 -11.97 -11.37 -15.18
CA MET A 278 -12.01 -9.91 -15.40
C MET A 278 -12.35 -9.52 -16.84
N ARG A 279 -11.94 -10.30 -17.84
CA ARG A 279 -12.22 -9.98 -19.26
C ARG A 279 -13.67 -10.28 -19.64
N LEU A 280 -14.30 -11.27 -19.00
CA LEU A 280 -15.69 -11.63 -19.24
C LEU A 280 -16.69 -10.60 -18.68
N HIS A 281 -16.31 -9.82 -17.65
CA HIS A 281 -17.14 -8.74 -17.10
C HIS A 281 -17.54 -7.67 -18.16
N GLN A 282 -16.82 -7.61 -19.28
CA GLN A 282 -17.11 -6.69 -20.39
C GLN A 282 -17.93 -7.34 -21.53
N ALA A 283 -18.06 -8.67 -21.57
CA ALA A 283 -18.58 -9.39 -22.74
C ALA A 283 -19.90 -10.16 -22.51
N VAL A 284 -20.36 -10.29 -21.26
CA VAL A 284 -21.64 -10.97 -20.96
C VAL A 284 -22.81 -10.00 -21.18
N PRO A 285 -23.82 -10.35 -22.00
CA PRO A 285 -25.04 -9.56 -22.14
C PRO A 285 -25.72 -9.40 -20.78
N LYS A 286 -26.06 -8.16 -20.42
CA LYS A 286 -26.67 -7.81 -19.13
C LYS A 286 -28.16 -8.11 -19.13
N ASP A 287 -28.52 -9.38 -19.20
CA ASP A 287 -29.87 -9.81 -18.84
C ASP A 287 -29.85 -10.11 -17.34
N GLY A 288 -29.76 -9.04 -16.54
CA GLY A 288 -29.64 -9.10 -15.09
C GLY A 288 -30.96 -8.74 -14.43
N VAL A 289 -31.36 -9.53 -13.43
CA VAL A 289 -32.48 -9.15 -12.54
C VAL A 289 -32.04 -7.96 -11.69
N ASP A 290 -32.68 -6.80 -11.92
CA ASP A 290 -32.45 -5.60 -11.12
C ASP A 290 -32.86 -5.86 -9.66
N SER A 291 -31.87 -5.86 -8.76
CA SER A 291 -31.97 -6.17 -7.34
C SER A 291 -32.85 -5.20 -6.56
N ARG A 292 -33.38 -4.15 -7.19
CA ARG A 292 -34.35 -3.23 -6.58
C ARG A 292 -35.81 -3.55 -6.86
N ASN A 293 -36.14 -4.23 -7.96
CA ASN A 293 -37.54 -4.34 -8.40
C ASN A 293 -38.04 -5.76 -8.72
N GLY A 294 -37.23 -6.81 -8.58
CA GLY A 294 -37.70 -8.21 -8.56
C GLY A 294 -38.62 -8.62 -9.72
N THR A 295 -38.42 -8.02 -10.89
CA THR A 295 -39.17 -8.30 -12.13
C THR A 295 -38.20 -8.70 -13.23
N LEU A 296 -38.53 -9.81 -13.90
CA LEU A 296 -37.79 -10.35 -15.04
C LEU A 296 -38.07 -9.51 -16.29
N SER A 297 -37.02 -9.09 -17.00
CA SER A 297 -37.08 -8.56 -18.37
C SER A 297 -36.72 -9.65 -19.36
#